data_AF-H0GWK6-F1
#
_entry.id   AF-H0GWK6-F1
#
_cell.length_a   1.000
_cell.length_b   1.000
_cell.length_c   1.000
_cell.angle_alpha   90.00
_cell.angle_beta   90.00
_cell.angle_gamma   90.00
#
_symmetry.space_group_name_H-M   'P 1'
#
loop_
_entity.id
_entity.type
_entity.pdbx_description
1 polymer ?
#
loop_
_entity_poly.entity_id
_entity_poly.type
_entity_poly.pdbx_seq_one_letter_code
_entity_poly.pdbx_strand_id
1 'polypeptide(L)'
;MTLPVALYSAPDGVEKNFIPTPDDPRYLTTEGRTTGPSDHVLNAGQIDRDKPSDPKYTADGSQLTYLSQLRTQLTGLQDDINEFLTGRMELAKNKKKAGAEEKRIQEEINQLLDGGDGEEDTD
;
A
#
# COMPACT_ATOMS: atom_id res chain seq x y z
N MET A 1 12.06 -22.85 13.80
CA MET A 1 11.28 -22.58 12.58
C MET A 1 12.07 -21.65 11.69
N THR A 2 11.96 -21.79 10.38
CA THR A 2 12.40 -20.77 9.43
C THR A 2 11.28 -19.74 9.26
N LEU A 3 11.62 -18.46 9.26
CA LEU A 3 10.65 -17.38 9.04
C LEU A 3 10.25 -17.30 7.57
N PRO A 4 8.99 -16.97 7.23
CA PRO A 4 8.61 -16.69 5.85
C PRO A 4 9.27 -15.37 5.41
N VAL A 5 9.89 -15.35 4.23
CA VAL A 5 10.59 -14.16 3.72
C VAL A 5 10.13 -13.85 2.31
N ALA A 6 10.24 -12.59 1.89
CA ALA A 6 9.97 -12.17 0.52
C ALA A 6 11.05 -11.22 -0.01
N LEU A 7 11.30 -11.29 -1.31
CA LEU A 7 12.17 -10.37 -2.04
C LEU A 7 11.34 -9.72 -3.15
N TYR A 8 11.33 -8.39 -3.16
CA TYR A 8 10.80 -7.58 -4.24
C TYR A 8 11.93 -7.05 -5.11
N SER A 9 11.72 -7.05 -6.41
CA SER A 9 12.62 -6.47 -7.42
C SER A 9 11.80 -5.80 -8.51
N ALA A 10 12.28 -4.65 -9.01
CA ALA A 10 11.61 -3.87 -10.03
C ALA A 10 12.56 -3.33 -11.11
N PRO A 11 12.07 -3.06 -12.34
CA PRO A 11 12.90 -2.61 -13.45
C PRO A 11 13.62 -1.27 -13.23
N ASP A 12 13.17 -0.47 -12.27
CA ASP A 12 13.82 0.78 -11.90
C ASP A 12 14.98 0.61 -10.89
N GLY A 13 15.43 -0.64 -10.70
CA GLY A 13 16.58 -0.99 -9.87
C GLY A 13 16.27 -1.04 -8.37
N VAL A 14 15.00 -0.91 -7.98
CA VAL A 14 14.59 -1.00 -6.57
C VAL A 14 14.46 -2.46 -6.17
N GLU A 15 15.22 -2.84 -5.15
CA GLU A 15 15.10 -4.13 -4.46
C GLU A 15 14.71 -3.92 -2.99
N LYS A 16 13.87 -4.81 -2.47
CA LYS A 16 13.43 -4.76 -1.06
C LYS A 16 13.26 -6.16 -0.50
N ASN A 17 14.01 -6.45 0.56
CA ASN A 17 13.81 -7.65 1.37
C ASN A 17 12.77 -7.39 2.47
N PHE A 18 11.91 -8.38 2.69
CA PHE A 18 10.94 -8.42 3.76
C PHE A 18 11.22 -9.62 4.64
N ILE A 19 11.52 -9.36 5.91
CA ILE A 19 11.85 -10.36 6.93
C ILE A 19 10.99 -10.06 8.15
N PRO A 20 10.08 -10.96 8.55
CA PRO A 20 9.26 -10.81 9.73
C PRO A 20 10.09 -10.63 10.99
N THR A 21 9.60 -9.80 11.91
CA THR A 21 10.20 -9.63 13.24
C THR A 21 9.30 -10.33 14.26
N PRO A 22 9.66 -11.54 14.75
CA PRO A 22 8.76 -12.35 15.57
C PRO A 22 8.33 -11.70 16.89
N ASP A 23 9.16 -10.80 17.42
CA ASP A 23 8.91 -10.08 18.68
C ASP A 23 8.07 -8.82 18.48
N ASP A 24 7.81 -8.40 17.25
CA ASP A 24 6.95 -7.25 16.96
C ASP A 24 5.47 -7.71 17.03
N PRO A 25 4.62 -7.04 17.84
CA PRO A 25 3.18 -7.36 17.97
C PRO A 25 2.44 -7.48 16.63
N ARG A 26 2.89 -6.78 15.58
CA ARG A 26 2.31 -6.88 14.23
C ARG A 26 2.42 -8.27 13.61
N TYR A 27 3.39 -9.09 14.03
CA TYR A 27 3.56 -10.48 13.60
C TYR A 27 3.05 -11.49 14.63
N LEU A 28 2.30 -11.04 15.63
CA LEU A 28 1.64 -11.88 16.65
C LEU A 28 0.11 -11.86 16.53
N THR A 29 -0.42 -11.15 15.53
CA THR A 29 -1.86 -11.02 15.26
C THR A 29 -2.23 -11.58 13.89
N THR A 30 -3.47 -12.03 13.75
CA THR A 30 -4.07 -12.40 12.46
C THR A 30 -4.90 -11.27 11.87
N GLU A 31 -5.03 -10.16 12.61
CA GLU A 31 -5.67 -8.93 12.19
C GLU A 31 -4.61 -7.96 11.69
N GLY A 32 -4.29 -8.04 10.40
CA GLY A 32 -3.36 -7.12 9.76
C GLY A 32 -3.96 -5.73 9.60
N ARG A 33 -3.12 -4.69 9.63
CA ARG A 33 -3.52 -3.29 9.43
C ARG A 33 -4.08 -3.01 8.04
N THR A 34 -3.62 -3.78 7.05
CA THR A 34 -4.09 -3.69 5.66
C THR A 34 -5.15 -4.75 5.33
N THR A 35 -5.61 -5.50 6.33
CA THR A 35 -6.61 -6.55 6.18
C THR A 35 -7.99 -6.04 6.59
N GLY A 36 -9.02 -6.42 5.82
CA GLY A 36 -10.41 -6.11 6.12
C GLY A 36 -11.02 -5.02 5.23
N PRO A 37 -12.32 -4.72 5.42
CA PRO A 37 -13.01 -3.68 4.68
C PRO A 37 -12.40 -2.31 4.96
N SER A 38 -12.50 -1.39 3.99
CA SER A 38 -12.04 -0.01 4.22
C SER A 38 -12.85 0.69 5.30
N ASP A 39 -12.27 1.71 5.94
CA ASP A 39 -12.95 2.53 6.96
C ASP A 39 -14.29 3.08 6.46
N HIS A 40 -14.37 3.44 5.17
CA HIS A 40 -15.62 3.87 4.54
C HIS A 40 -16.72 2.80 4.60
N VAL A 41 -16.35 1.53 4.37
CA VAL A 41 -17.28 0.39 4.40
C VAL A 41 -17.66 0.05 5.84
N LEU A 42 -16.71 0.08 6.77
CA LEU A 42 -16.96 -0.14 8.21
C LEU A 42 -17.88 0.95 8.79
N ASN A 43 -17.63 2.21 8.46
CA ASN A 43 -18.47 3.35 8.88
C ASN A 43 -19.89 3.30 8.29
N ALA A 44 -20.09 2.61 7.17
CA ALA A 44 -21.42 2.35 6.60
C ALA A 44 -22.19 1.23 7.33
N GLY A 45 -21.66 0.70 8.44
CA GLY A 45 -22.31 -0.30 9.28
C GLY A 45 -22.15 -1.74 8.81
N GLN A 46 -21.23 -2.01 7.87
CA GLN A 46 -20.91 -3.37 7.46
C GLN A 46 -20.08 -4.09 8.51
N ILE A 47 -20.42 -5.35 8.76
CA ILE A 47 -19.68 -6.25 9.66
C ILE A 47 -18.78 -7.13 8.81
N ASP A 48 -17.47 -7.16 9.13
CA ASP A 48 -16.53 -8.07 8.48
C ASP A 48 -16.75 -9.52 8.95
N ARG A 49 -17.45 -10.30 8.13
CA ARG A 49 -17.73 -11.72 8.38
C ARG A 49 -16.60 -12.64 7.89
N ASP A 50 -15.69 -12.12 7.08
CA ASP A 50 -14.56 -12.85 6.52
C ASP A 50 -13.29 -12.69 7.36
N LYS A 51 -13.42 -11.99 8.50
CA LYS A 51 -12.35 -11.79 9.47
C LYS A 51 -11.71 -13.11 9.89
N PRO A 52 -10.37 -13.24 9.77
CA PRO A 52 -9.67 -14.42 10.24
C PRO A 52 -9.86 -14.61 11.75
N SER A 53 -9.98 -15.87 12.19
CA SER A 53 -10.08 -16.22 13.61
C SER A 53 -8.88 -15.70 14.43
N ASP A 54 -8.92 -15.76 15.75
CA ASP A 54 -7.73 -15.46 16.55
C ASP A 54 -6.60 -16.50 16.36
N PRO A 55 -5.34 -16.12 16.64
CA PRO A 55 -4.23 -17.07 16.72
C PRO A 55 -4.50 -18.14 17.78
N LYS A 56 -4.25 -19.42 17.44
CA LYS A 56 -4.41 -20.53 18.38
C LYS A 56 -3.14 -20.74 19.20
N TYR A 57 -3.33 -20.93 20.49
CA TYR A 57 -2.27 -21.29 21.43
C TYR A 57 -2.19 -22.81 21.64
N THR A 58 -1.04 -23.28 22.11
CA THR A 58 -0.87 -24.64 22.61
C THR A 58 -1.76 -24.89 23.83
N ALA A 59 -1.97 -26.16 24.18
CA ALA A 59 -2.92 -26.55 25.24
C ALA A 59 -2.58 -25.95 26.63
N ASP A 60 -1.31 -25.65 26.88
CA ASP A 60 -0.79 -25.00 28.07
C ASP A 60 -0.82 -23.46 28.00
N GLY A 61 -1.22 -22.89 26.86
CA GLY A 61 -1.32 -21.44 26.66
C GLY A 61 0.02 -20.70 26.55
N SER A 62 1.15 -21.41 26.59
CA SER A 62 2.49 -20.81 26.67
C SER A 62 2.98 -20.22 25.34
N GLN A 63 2.53 -20.77 24.21
CA GLN A 63 3.00 -20.39 22.88
C GLN A 63 1.90 -20.55 21.84
N LEU A 64 2.05 -19.86 20.71
CA LEU A 64 1.20 -20.09 19.54
C LEU A 64 1.49 -21.48 18.95
N THR A 65 0.47 -22.13 18.39
CA THR A 65 0.68 -23.36 17.62
C THR A 65 1.52 -23.08 16.36
N TYR A 66 2.17 -24.10 15.82
CA TYR A 66 3.04 -23.98 14.64
C TYR A 66 2.37 -23.19 13.50
N LEU A 67 1.13 -23.56 13.15
CA LEU A 67 0.39 -22.92 12.07
C LEU A 67 -0.09 -21.51 12.44
N SER A 68 -0.35 -21.22 13.72
CA SER A 68 -0.70 -19.87 14.17
C SER A 68 0.50 -18.93 14.15
N GLN A 69 1.70 -19.40 14.49
CA GLN A 69 2.94 -18.64 14.31
C GLN A 69 3.15 -18.30 12.84
N LEU A 70 3.02 -19.29 11.95
CA LEU A 70 3.14 -19.04 10.51
C LEU A 70 2.09 -18.04 10.00
N ARG A 71 0.82 -18.19 10.40
CA ARG A 71 -0.26 -17.30 9.92
C ARG A 71 -0.04 -15.86 10.37
N THR A 72 0.29 -15.64 11.64
CA THR A 72 0.55 -14.30 12.18
C THR A 72 1.78 -13.64 11.51
N GLN A 73 2.83 -14.42 11.25
CA GLN A 73 3.99 -13.96 10.48
C GLN A 73 3.64 -13.58 9.04
N LEU A 74 2.82 -14.38 8.36
CA LEU A 74 2.35 -14.07 7.00
C LEU A 74 1.43 -12.85 6.96
N THR A 75 0.60 -12.65 7.98
CA THR A 75 -0.23 -11.44 8.12
C THR A 75 0.63 -10.18 8.23
N GLY A 76 1.66 -10.18 9.08
CA GLY A 76 2.58 -9.04 9.16
C GLY A 76 3.37 -8.83 7.87
N LEU A 77 3.81 -9.91 7.22
CA LEU A 77 4.51 -9.83 5.93
C LEU A 77 3.61 -9.25 4.82
N GLN A 78 2.34 -9.62 4.80
CA GLN A 78 1.34 -9.06 3.90
C GLN A 78 1.18 -7.55 4.12
N ASP A 79 1.10 -7.11 5.37
CA ASP A 79 1.02 -5.68 5.71
C ASP A 79 2.25 -4.92 5.21
N ASP A 80 3.47 -5.42 5.45
CA ASP A 80 4.68 -4.73 5.00
C ASP A 80 4.74 -4.59 3.47
N ILE A 81 4.33 -5.63 2.75
CA ILE A 81 4.28 -5.62 1.29
C ILE A 81 3.24 -4.60 0.81
N ASN A 82 2.05 -4.60 1.42
CA ASN A 82 0.97 -3.68 1.07
C ASN A 82 1.35 -2.22 1.35
N GLU A 83 1.94 -1.94 2.51
CA GLU A 83 2.43 -0.60 2.87
C GLU A 83 3.51 -0.13 1.90
N PHE A 84 4.48 -1.00 1.59
CA PHE A 84 5.54 -0.69 0.64
C PHE A 84 4.99 -0.37 -0.76
N LEU A 85 4.14 -1.23 -1.31
CA LEU A 85 3.56 -1.03 -2.65
C LEU A 85 2.64 0.20 -2.70
N THR A 86 1.88 0.45 -1.63
CA THR A 86 1.02 1.63 -1.54
C THR A 86 1.85 2.91 -1.54
N GLY A 87 2.90 2.99 -0.71
CA GLY A 87 3.83 4.12 -0.71
C GLY A 87 4.49 4.33 -2.08
N ARG A 88 4.88 3.25 -2.78
CA ARG A 88 5.40 3.34 -4.15
C ARG A 88 4.38 3.92 -5.14
N MET A 89 3.11 3.51 -5.05
CA MET A 89 2.05 4.04 -5.90
C MET A 89 1.76 5.51 -5.61
N GLU A 90 1.79 5.94 -4.36
CA GLU A 90 1.62 7.35 -3.98
C GLU A 90 2.73 8.24 -4.53
N LEU A 91 3.99 7.81 -4.41
CA LEU A 91 5.13 8.52 -5.01
C LEU A 91 4.99 8.60 -6.54
N ALA A 92 4.55 7.53 -7.19
CA ALA A 92 4.32 7.52 -8.63
C ALA A 92 3.17 8.45 -9.04
N LYS A 93 2.07 8.50 -8.27
CA LYS A 93 0.95 9.42 -8.49
C LYS A 93 1.38 10.88 -8.31
N ASN A 94 2.16 11.19 -7.28
CA ASN A 94 2.64 12.55 -7.02
C ASN A 94 3.60 13.04 -8.12
N LYS A 95 4.49 12.17 -8.61
CA LYS A 95 5.34 12.48 -9.78
C LYS A 95 4.52 12.75 -11.04
N LYS A 96 3.48 11.95 -11.30
CA LYS A 96 2.57 12.18 -12.45
C LYS A 96 1.78 13.47 -12.32
N LYS A 97 1.29 13.81 -11.12
CA LYS A 97 0.59 15.08 -10.88
C LYS A 97 1.50 16.28 -11.13
N ALA A 98 2.72 16.27 -10.60
CA ALA A 98 3.70 17.32 -10.84
C ALA A 98 4.01 17.50 -12.34
N GLY A 99 4.27 16.40 -13.06
CA GLY A 99 4.53 16.47 -14.51
C GLY A 99 3.31 16.85 -15.35
N ALA A 100 2.08 16.54 -14.92
CA ALA A 100 0.86 16.98 -15.58
C ALA A 100 0.59 18.48 -15.35
N GLU A 101 0.85 18.97 -14.13
CA GLU A 101 0.79 20.39 -13.78
C GLU A 101 1.80 21.21 -14.58
N GLU A 102 3.06 20.76 -14.66
CA GLU A 102 4.11 21.41 -15.46
C GLU A 102 3.75 21.47 -16.95
N LYS A 103 3.19 20.39 -17.50
CA LYS A 103 2.72 20.40 -18.90
C LYS A 103 1.60 21.40 -19.13
N ARG A 104 0.62 21.47 -18.23
CA ARG A 104 -0.48 22.44 -18.31
C ARG A 104 0.03 23.87 -18.22
N ILE A 105 0.94 24.15 -17.29
CA ILE A 105 1.57 25.48 -17.14
C ILE A 105 2.37 25.83 -18.41
N GLN A 106 3.10 24.89 -18.98
CA GLN A 106 3.87 25.12 -20.22
C GLN A 106 2.96 25.39 -21.42
N GLU A 107 1.82 24.69 -21.52
CA GLU A 107 0.80 24.92 -22.55
C GLU A 107 0.14 26.30 -22.38
N GLU A 108 -0.22 26.69 -21.16
CA GLU A 108 -0.76 28.02 -20.86
C GLU A 108 0.26 29.14 -21.13
N ILE A 109 1.53 28.95 -20.75
CA ILE A 109 2.62 29.89 -21.06
C ILE A 109 2.81 30.04 -22.57
N ASN A 110 2.80 28.93 -23.32
CA ASN A 110 2.92 28.98 -24.78
C ASN A 110 1.73 29.71 -25.41
N GLN A 111 0.49 29.47 -24.97
CA GLN A 111 -0.69 30.19 -25.48
C GLN A 111 -0.65 31.70 -25.15
N LEU A 112 -0.10 32.08 -23.99
CA LEU A 112 0.04 33.48 -23.60
C LEU A 112 1.20 34.19 -24.32
N LEU A 113 2.31 33.49 -24.59
CA LEU A 113 3.50 34.02 -25.26
C LEU A 113 3.39 34.03 -26.78
N ASP A 114 2.61 33.12 -27.38
CA ASP A 114 2.27 33.12 -28.80
C ASP A 114 1.26 34.22 -29.16
N GLY A 115 0.94 35.10 -28.20
CA GLY A 115 0.28 36.38 -28.38
C GLY A 115 -0.91 36.28 -29.31
N GLY A 116 -2.08 35.88 -28.80
CA GLY A 116 -3.31 35.76 -29.58
C GLY A 116 -3.62 37.00 -30.40
N ASP A 117 -3.08 37.05 -31.62
CA ASP A 117 -3.63 37.80 -32.75
C ASP A 117 -4.81 36.98 -33.24
N GLY A 118 -5.91 37.11 -32.50
CA GLY A 118 -7.22 36.97 -33.11
C GLY A 118 -7.37 38.11 -34.11
N GLU A 119 -6.90 37.90 -35.33
CA GLU A 119 -7.45 38.57 -36.49
C GLU A 119 -8.93 38.16 -36.59
N GLU A 120 -9.79 38.89 -35.87
CA GLU A 120 -11.20 38.99 -36.25
C GLU A 120 -11.24 39.83 -37.53
N ASP A 121 -11.14 39.13 -38.67
CA ASP A 121 -11.46 39.67 -39.98
C ASP A 121 -12.89 40.27 -39.94
N THR A 122 -12.95 41.59 -39.96
CA THR A 122 -14.14 42.35 -40.36
C THR A 122 -14.22 42.38 -41.88
N ASP A 123 -15.18 41.65 -42.46
CA ASP A 123 -16.01 42.07 -43.60
C ASP A 123 -17.20 41.12 -43.86
#